data_AF-A0AA96XF61-F1
#
_entry.id   AF-A0AA96XF61-F1
#
_cell.length_a   1.000
_cell.length_b   1.000
_cell.length_c   1.000
_cell.angle_alpha   90.00
_cell.angle_beta   90.00
_cell.angle_gamma   90.00
#
_symmetry.space_group_name_H-M   'P 1'
#
loop_
_entity.id
_entity.type
_entity.pdbx_description
1 polymer ?
#
loop_
_entity_poly.entity_id
_entity_poly.type
_entity_poly.pdbx_seq_one_letter_code
_entity_poly.pdbx_strand_id
1 'polypeptide(L)'
;MPKWLWDVARPADPYSRALHAAFDGVFGAKSKSGGTLLSPDATAQRKINDSIELLSLLLPDSGASALTHIEAIALLSARLEGGTVLSAAGGDLTPSTIFLSLEELGNPWDVAGCLLHEGLHMKLFDATRSVALAARPEETIQVPWRDIRWSIVRTVFAYHVYVHLSLFKAAALTADRTLTERFGDPSAYVSRPHAMSVVNNDSASRYGRSVDRARYLGEMLLTEWAHLLTPQGRDFVRWLSESLAPVDRALFLKDAGPRAREPERAAYRKVNGLRVRPSKQGECLMVFSPAAPRIHWLDLNAWLIFELSDGRTYSDMERAYLEVVGARVAPDEARRQLRSGLDSLVRSTLVEPTRQQGDVA
;
A
#
# COMPACT_ATOMS: atom_id res chain seq x y z
N MET A 1 6.60 -26.22 -8.33
CA MET A 1 5.55 -26.99 -9.05
C MET A 1 4.90 -26.09 -10.09
N PRO A 2 4.62 -26.58 -11.31
CA PRO A 2 3.94 -25.79 -12.33
C PRO A 2 2.54 -25.38 -11.84
N LYS A 3 2.13 -24.15 -12.14
CA LYS A 3 0.79 -23.63 -11.83
C LYS A 3 -0.07 -23.64 -13.09
N TRP A 4 -1.36 -23.88 -12.93
CA TRP A 4 -2.27 -23.90 -14.06
C TRP A 4 -2.53 -22.48 -14.55
N LEU A 5 -2.16 -22.19 -15.80
CA LEU A 5 -2.51 -20.92 -16.43
C LEU A 5 -3.87 -21.05 -17.12
N TRP A 6 -4.74 -20.09 -16.83
CA TRP A 6 -6.06 -20.01 -17.46
C TRP A 6 -5.92 -19.65 -18.94
N ASP A 7 -6.06 -20.65 -19.82
CA ASP A 7 -6.25 -20.41 -21.25
C ASP A 7 -7.74 -20.42 -21.62
N VAL A 8 -8.46 -19.44 -21.07
CA VAL A 8 -9.92 -19.34 -21.27
C VAL A 8 -10.34 -17.99 -21.79
N ALA A 9 -9.45 -17.19 -22.41
CA ALA A 9 -9.80 -15.84 -22.87
C ALA A 9 -11.03 -15.79 -23.79
N ARG A 10 -11.33 -16.89 -24.51
CA ARG A 10 -12.58 -17.09 -25.24
C ARG A 10 -13.41 -18.18 -24.54
N PRO A 11 -14.66 -17.89 -24.13
CA PRO A 11 -15.51 -18.87 -23.45
C PRO A 11 -16.12 -19.88 -24.45
N ALA A 12 -15.34 -20.91 -24.80
CA ALA A 12 -15.73 -21.92 -25.79
C ALA A 12 -16.60 -23.05 -25.21
N ASP A 13 -16.52 -23.30 -23.91
CA ASP A 13 -17.16 -24.44 -23.23
C ASP A 13 -17.86 -24.00 -21.92
N PRO A 14 -18.61 -24.90 -21.25
CA PRO A 14 -19.30 -24.56 -20.01
C PRO A 14 -18.38 -24.14 -18.85
N TYR A 15 -17.16 -24.70 -18.77
CA TYR A 15 -16.21 -24.39 -17.70
C TYR A 15 -15.58 -23.02 -17.88
N SER A 16 -15.10 -22.72 -19.09
CA SER A 16 -14.58 -21.40 -19.46
C SER A 16 -15.64 -20.31 -19.28
N ARG A 17 -16.93 -20.57 -19.57
CA ARG A 17 -18.03 -19.65 -19.22
C ARG A 17 -18.17 -19.42 -17.72
N ALA A 18 -18.06 -20.45 -16.90
CA ALA A 18 -18.13 -20.32 -15.44
C ALA A 18 -16.95 -19.51 -14.87
N LEU A 19 -15.74 -19.73 -15.38
CA LEU A 19 -14.54 -18.97 -14.98
C LEU A 19 -14.62 -17.49 -15.41
N HIS A 20 -15.20 -17.21 -16.58
CA HIS A 20 -15.53 -15.83 -16.99
C HIS A 20 -16.55 -15.20 -16.06
N ALA A 21 -17.64 -15.89 -15.72
CA ALA A 21 -18.63 -15.37 -14.78
C ALA A 21 -18.02 -15.09 -13.39
N ALA A 22 -17.09 -15.94 -12.94
CA ALA A 22 -16.36 -15.71 -11.70
C ALA A 22 -15.42 -14.49 -11.81
N PHE A 23 -14.69 -14.35 -12.92
CA PHE A 23 -13.88 -13.16 -13.22
C PHE A 23 -14.73 -11.88 -13.23
N ASP A 24 -15.88 -11.90 -13.88
CA ASP A 24 -16.83 -10.79 -13.90
C ASP A 24 -17.42 -10.52 -12.51
N GLY A 25 -17.57 -11.53 -11.66
CA GLY A 25 -17.92 -11.34 -10.26
C GLY A 25 -16.83 -10.60 -9.46
N VAL A 26 -15.55 -10.83 -9.78
CA VAL A 26 -14.41 -10.16 -9.13
C VAL A 26 -14.19 -8.74 -9.68
N PHE A 27 -14.35 -8.53 -11.00
CA PHE A 27 -13.97 -7.27 -11.66
C PHE A 27 -15.12 -6.49 -12.32
N GLY A 28 -16.28 -7.10 -12.55
CA GLY A 28 -17.37 -6.58 -13.38
C GLY A 28 -18.47 -5.79 -12.67
N ALA A 29 -18.49 -5.73 -11.33
CA ALA A 29 -19.61 -5.14 -10.59
C ALA A 29 -19.68 -3.59 -10.56
N LYS A 30 -18.78 -2.86 -11.22
CA LYS A 30 -18.84 -1.39 -11.31
C LYS A 30 -18.63 -0.93 -12.75
N SER A 31 -19.68 -0.33 -13.32
CA SER A 31 -19.91 -0.03 -14.75
C SER A 31 -18.95 0.94 -15.45
N LYS A 32 -17.77 1.22 -14.87
CA LYS A 32 -16.71 2.05 -15.49
C LYS A 32 -15.33 1.42 -15.46
N SER A 33 -15.20 0.23 -14.88
CA SER A 33 -13.94 -0.45 -14.67
C SER A 33 -14.05 -1.87 -15.22
N GLY A 34 -13.49 -2.08 -16.41
CA GLY A 34 -13.47 -3.38 -17.08
C GLY A 34 -12.12 -4.05 -16.95
N GLY A 35 -12.13 -5.36 -16.73
CA GLY A 35 -10.97 -6.22 -16.90
C GLY A 35 -11.14 -7.09 -18.15
N THR A 36 -10.03 -7.50 -18.75
CA THR A 36 -10.00 -8.46 -19.85
C THR A 36 -9.08 -9.61 -19.47
N LEU A 37 -9.60 -10.84 -19.52
CA LEU A 37 -8.80 -12.05 -19.41
C LEU A 37 -7.95 -12.23 -20.66
N LEU A 38 -6.68 -12.60 -20.47
CA LEU A 38 -5.71 -12.80 -21.53
C LEU A 38 -5.36 -14.28 -21.65
N SER A 39 -5.17 -14.78 -22.86
CA SER A 39 -4.63 -16.12 -23.08
C SER A 39 -3.12 -16.11 -22.81
N PRO A 40 -2.59 -17.03 -22.01
CA PRO A 40 -1.16 -17.15 -21.78
C PRO A 40 -0.46 -17.61 -23.05
N ASP A 41 0.64 -16.95 -23.40
CA ASP A 41 1.56 -17.42 -24.42
C ASP A 41 2.79 -18.08 -23.79
N ALA A 42 3.68 -18.63 -24.62
CA ALA A 42 4.90 -19.27 -24.14
C ALA A 42 5.84 -18.30 -23.38
N THR A 43 5.76 -17.00 -23.66
CA THR A 43 6.57 -15.97 -22.97
C THR A 43 6.02 -15.70 -21.58
N ALA A 44 4.71 -15.57 -21.44
CA ALA A 44 4.03 -15.45 -20.15
C ALA A 44 4.28 -16.67 -19.27
N GLN A 45 4.19 -17.87 -19.83
CA GLN A 45 4.49 -19.11 -19.10
C GLN A 45 5.92 -19.14 -18.57
N ARG A 46 6.91 -18.76 -19.40
CA ARG A 46 8.31 -18.68 -18.96
C ARG A 46 8.49 -17.66 -17.85
N LYS A 47 7.97 -16.44 -18.01
CA LYS A 47 8.07 -15.39 -16.98
C LYS A 47 7.48 -15.85 -15.64
N ILE A 48 6.33 -16.52 -15.67
CA ILE A 48 5.70 -17.05 -14.45
C ILE A 48 6.57 -18.15 -13.82
N ASN A 49 7.06 -19.09 -14.62
CA ASN A 49 7.92 -20.17 -14.13
C ASN A 49 9.22 -19.61 -13.51
N ASP A 50 9.85 -18.64 -14.17
CA ASP A 50 11.05 -17.97 -13.68
C ASP A 50 10.78 -17.23 -12.37
N SER A 51 9.62 -16.58 -12.25
CA SER A 51 9.22 -15.86 -11.03
C SER A 51 8.91 -16.80 -9.86
N ILE A 52 8.29 -17.95 -10.14
CA ILE A 52 8.03 -19.02 -9.15
C ILE A 52 9.36 -19.58 -8.65
N GLU A 53 10.28 -19.87 -9.57
CA GLU A 53 11.60 -20.39 -9.22
C GLU A 53 12.40 -19.37 -8.42
N LEU A 54 12.45 -18.12 -8.88
CA LEU A 54 13.09 -17.01 -8.18
C LEU A 54 12.54 -16.86 -6.74
N LEU A 55 11.21 -16.83 -6.57
CA LEU A 55 10.60 -16.75 -5.25
C LEU A 55 11.00 -17.95 -4.36
N SER A 56 11.05 -19.15 -4.93
CA SER A 56 11.44 -20.36 -4.22
C SER A 56 12.93 -20.38 -3.86
N LEU A 57 13.78 -19.71 -4.63
CA LEU A 57 15.21 -19.58 -4.31
C LEU A 57 15.47 -18.49 -3.27
N LEU A 58 14.78 -17.35 -3.36
CA LEU A 58 14.91 -16.25 -2.41
C LEU A 58 14.33 -16.59 -1.03
N LEU A 59 13.21 -17.30 -1.00
CA LEU A 59 12.49 -17.68 0.22
C LEU A 59 12.11 -19.17 0.15
N PRO A 60 13.07 -20.09 0.38
CA PRO A 60 12.87 -21.53 0.18
C PRO A 60 11.77 -22.12 1.04
N ASP A 61 11.55 -21.60 2.24
CA ASP A 61 10.46 -22.05 3.10
C ASP A 61 9.21 -21.19 2.91
N SER A 62 9.31 -19.88 3.22
CA SER A 62 8.13 -19.00 3.23
C SER A 62 7.53 -18.75 1.85
N GLY A 63 8.38 -18.59 0.83
CA GLY A 63 7.95 -18.38 -0.56
C GLY A 63 7.35 -19.65 -1.16
N ALA A 64 8.05 -20.79 -1.02
CA ALA A 64 7.52 -22.07 -1.47
C ALA A 64 6.20 -22.42 -0.76
N SER A 65 6.08 -22.16 0.53
CA SER A 65 4.84 -22.37 1.28
C SER A 65 3.72 -21.41 0.88
N ALA A 66 3.99 -20.16 0.52
CA ALA A 66 2.95 -19.28 -0.02
C ALA A 66 2.45 -19.80 -1.39
N LEU A 67 3.36 -20.32 -2.21
CA LEU A 67 3.03 -20.87 -3.52
C LEU A 67 2.18 -22.14 -3.45
N THR A 68 2.12 -22.88 -2.34
CA THR A 68 1.20 -24.05 -2.20
C THR A 68 -0.27 -23.65 -2.11
N HIS A 69 -0.58 -22.35 -1.92
CA HIS A 69 -1.95 -21.85 -1.88
C HIS A 69 -2.41 -21.21 -3.20
N ILE A 70 -1.55 -21.26 -4.22
CA ILE A 70 -1.87 -20.80 -5.58
C ILE A 70 -1.88 -22.04 -6.46
N GLU A 71 -3.03 -22.43 -6.98
CA GLU A 71 -3.14 -23.54 -7.94
C GLU A 71 -3.29 -23.04 -9.36
N ALA A 72 -3.96 -21.88 -9.52
CA ALA A 72 -4.25 -21.30 -10.81
C ALA A 72 -3.83 -19.82 -10.89
N ILE A 73 -3.42 -19.41 -12.08
CA ILE A 73 -3.08 -18.02 -12.41
C ILE A 73 -3.84 -17.62 -13.66
N ALA A 74 -4.56 -16.51 -13.56
CA ALA A 74 -5.26 -15.88 -14.66
C ALA A 74 -4.55 -14.57 -15.04
N LEU A 75 -4.29 -14.39 -16.33
CA LEU A 75 -3.69 -13.17 -16.85
C LEU A 75 -4.78 -12.14 -17.13
N LEU A 76 -4.53 -10.88 -16.76
CA LEU A 76 -5.48 -9.81 -16.95
C LEU A 76 -4.85 -8.51 -17.47
N SER A 77 -5.67 -7.73 -18.15
CA SER A 77 -5.50 -6.29 -18.29
C SER A 77 -6.73 -5.59 -17.74
N ALA A 78 -6.59 -4.79 -16.70
CA ALA A 78 -7.72 -4.13 -16.05
C ALA A 78 -7.33 -2.77 -15.48
N ARG A 79 -8.23 -1.79 -15.65
CA ARG A 79 -8.14 -0.47 -15.02
C ARG A 79 -9.38 -0.24 -14.17
N LEU A 80 -9.17 0.09 -12.90
CA LEU A 80 -10.21 0.52 -11.98
C LEU A 80 -10.13 2.04 -11.78
N GLU A 81 -11.14 2.66 -11.17
CA GLU A 81 -11.16 4.11 -10.87
C GLU A 81 -9.96 4.58 -10.01
N GLY A 82 -9.21 3.65 -9.39
CA GLY A 82 -7.99 3.91 -8.63
C GLY A 82 -6.66 3.61 -9.35
N GLY A 83 -6.69 3.25 -10.64
CA GLY A 83 -5.50 2.92 -11.44
C GLY A 83 -5.48 1.51 -12.01
N THR A 84 -4.35 1.11 -12.58
CA THR A 84 -4.18 -0.23 -13.15
C THR A 84 -4.11 -1.30 -12.05
N VAL A 85 -4.78 -2.43 -12.26
CA VAL A 85 -4.71 -3.58 -11.35
C VAL A 85 -3.46 -4.40 -11.68
N LEU A 86 -2.54 -4.49 -10.72
CA LEU A 86 -1.34 -5.32 -10.86
C LEU A 86 -1.64 -6.78 -10.53
N SER A 87 -2.38 -6.99 -9.45
CA SER A 87 -2.75 -8.32 -8.96
C SER A 87 -4.04 -8.27 -8.15
N ALA A 88 -4.72 -9.42 -8.07
CA ALA A 88 -5.81 -9.65 -7.13
C ALA A 88 -5.95 -11.14 -6.81
N ALA A 89 -6.31 -11.46 -5.57
CA ALA A 89 -6.75 -12.80 -5.21
C ALA A 89 -8.20 -13.07 -5.67
N GLY A 90 -8.48 -14.30 -6.09
CA GLY A 90 -9.79 -14.69 -6.59
C GLY A 90 -10.89 -14.88 -5.54
N GLY A 91 -10.51 -14.91 -4.26
CA GLY A 91 -11.44 -14.98 -3.13
C GLY A 91 -12.37 -16.20 -3.21
N ASP A 92 -13.61 -16.03 -2.74
CA ASP A 92 -14.59 -17.12 -2.70
C ASP A 92 -15.07 -17.60 -4.07
N LEU A 93 -15.01 -16.73 -5.09
CA LEU A 93 -15.49 -17.05 -6.43
C LEU A 93 -14.54 -18.00 -7.16
N THR A 94 -13.24 -17.81 -6.95
CA THR A 94 -12.16 -18.60 -7.57
C THR A 94 -11.06 -18.90 -6.54
N PRO A 95 -11.30 -19.82 -5.59
CA PRO A 95 -10.32 -20.19 -4.58
C PRO A 95 -9.01 -20.66 -5.21
N SER A 96 -7.89 -20.40 -4.53
CA SER A 96 -6.53 -20.74 -4.99
C SER A 96 -6.17 -20.17 -6.37
N THR A 97 -6.93 -19.20 -6.88
CA THR A 97 -6.64 -18.48 -8.13
C THR A 97 -6.16 -17.08 -7.82
N ILE A 98 -5.15 -16.64 -8.54
CA ILE A 98 -4.73 -15.24 -8.54
C ILE A 98 -4.83 -14.67 -9.95
N PHE A 99 -5.11 -13.37 -10.00
CA PHE A 99 -5.21 -12.59 -11.20
C PHE A 99 -3.97 -11.69 -11.28
N LEU A 100 -3.24 -11.71 -12.40
CA LEU A 100 -1.99 -10.95 -12.57
C LEU A 100 -1.94 -10.18 -13.89
N SER A 101 -1.43 -8.94 -13.83
CA SER A 101 -1.08 -8.16 -15.00
C SER A 101 0.43 -8.21 -15.26
N LEU A 102 0.86 -9.17 -16.09
CA LEU A 102 2.29 -9.36 -16.41
C LEU A 102 2.92 -8.18 -17.13
N GLU A 103 2.15 -7.47 -17.95
CA GLU A 103 2.63 -6.30 -18.69
C GLU A 103 3.03 -5.17 -17.73
N GLU A 104 2.21 -4.92 -16.71
CA GLU A 104 2.41 -3.83 -15.76
C GLU A 104 3.48 -4.15 -14.71
N LEU A 105 3.68 -5.44 -14.39
CA LEU A 105 4.76 -5.89 -13.49
C LEU A 105 6.12 -5.90 -14.18
N GLY A 106 6.17 -6.20 -15.48
CA GLY A 106 7.33 -6.00 -16.35
C GLY A 106 8.54 -6.93 -16.14
N ASN A 107 8.78 -7.46 -14.93
CA ASN A 107 9.97 -8.25 -14.59
C ASN A 107 9.70 -9.41 -13.60
N PRO A 108 10.56 -10.45 -13.56
CA PRO A 108 10.35 -11.62 -12.70
C PRO A 108 10.36 -11.32 -11.19
N TRP A 109 11.08 -10.29 -10.74
CA TRP A 109 11.18 -9.93 -9.33
C TRP A 109 9.87 -9.34 -8.80
N ASP A 110 9.28 -8.42 -9.55
CA ASP A 110 8.00 -7.81 -9.19
C ASP A 110 6.85 -8.81 -9.35
N VAL A 111 6.91 -9.71 -10.35
CA VAL A 111 5.98 -10.84 -10.45
C VAL A 111 6.11 -11.78 -9.27
N ALA A 112 7.33 -12.16 -8.85
CA ALA A 112 7.58 -12.96 -7.65
C ALA A 112 7.03 -12.29 -6.39
N GLY A 113 7.21 -10.98 -6.25
CA GLY A 113 6.61 -10.20 -5.16
C GLY A 113 5.08 -10.28 -5.16
N CYS A 114 4.43 -10.13 -6.31
CA CYS A 114 2.98 -10.29 -6.44
C CYS A 114 2.49 -11.71 -6.15
N LEU A 115 3.20 -12.74 -6.64
CA LEU A 115 2.92 -14.15 -6.31
C LEU A 115 2.95 -14.37 -4.80
N LEU A 116 3.97 -13.83 -4.12
CA LEU A 116 4.06 -13.90 -2.67
C LEU A 116 2.90 -13.16 -2.01
N HIS A 117 2.60 -11.93 -2.41
CA HIS A 117 1.53 -11.11 -1.83
C HIS A 117 0.18 -11.80 -1.88
N GLU A 118 -0.25 -12.22 -3.07
CA GLU A 118 -1.53 -12.86 -3.25
C GLU A 118 -1.55 -14.26 -2.63
N GLY A 119 -0.44 -15.01 -2.70
CA GLY A 119 -0.30 -16.30 -2.04
C GLY A 119 -0.44 -16.22 -0.52
N LEU A 120 0.07 -15.15 0.11
CA LEU A 120 -0.09 -14.92 1.55
C LEU A 120 -1.54 -14.59 1.92
N HIS A 121 -2.26 -13.86 1.06
CA HIS A 121 -3.70 -13.66 1.24
C HIS A 121 -4.48 -14.99 1.17
N MET A 122 -4.01 -15.97 0.40
CA MET A 122 -4.65 -17.29 0.36
C MET A 122 -4.21 -18.19 1.51
N LYS A 123 -2.94 -18.13 1.91
CA LYS A 123 -2.34 -18.97 2.95
C LYS A 123 -3.06 -18.88 4.30
N LEU A 124 -3.44 -17.67 4.69
CA LEU A 124 -4.14 -17.43 5.96
C LEU A 124 -5.60 -16.99 5.73
N PHE A 125 -6.19 -17.34 4.58
CA PHE A 125 -7.58 -16.98 4.29
C PHE A 125 -8.54 -17.41 5.41
N ASP A 126 -8.37 -18.63 5.93
CA ASP A 126 -9.19 -19.14 7.04
C ASP A 126 -8.99 -18.37 8.34
N ALA A 127 -7.79 -17.81 8.56
CA ALA A 127 -7.52 -16.97 9.73
C ALA A 127 -8.35 -15.67 9.69
N THR A 128 -8.76 -15.21 8.51
CA THR A 128 -9.68 -14.07 8.38
C THR A 128 -11.13 -14.41 8.77
N ARG A 129 -11.47 -15.71 8.80
CA ARG A 129 -12.78 -16.23 9.20
C ARG A 129 -12.79 -16.83 10.60
N SER A 130 -11.64 -16.87 11.25
CA SER A 130 -11.46 -17.46 12.57
C SER A 130 -11.40 -16.40 13.66
N VAL A 131 -12.12 -16.63 14.75
CA VAL A 131 -12.02 -15.82 15.98
C VAL A 131 -10.79 -16.19 16.82
N ALA A 132 -9.92 -17.09 16.32
CA ALA A 132 -8.76 -17.57 17.06
C ALA A 132 -7.69 -16.48 17.26
N LEU A 133 -7.59 -15.47 16.39
CA LEU A 133 -6.59 -14.40 16.48
C LEU A 133 -7.18 -13.07 16.99
N ALA A 134 -8.42 -12.76 16.63
CA ALA A 134 -9.09 -11.53 17.00
C ALA A 134 -10.15 -11.78 18.07
N ALA A 135 -10.02 -11.14 19.23
CA ALA A 135 -11.00 -11.23 20.31
C ALA A 135 -12.25 -10.36 20.04
N ARG A 136 -12.09 -9.31 19.23
CA ARG A 136 -13.17 -8.40 18.80
C ARG A 136 -13.13 -8.19 17.28
N PRO A 137 -13.48 -9.20 16.47
CA PRO A 137 -13.24 -9.19 15.03
C PRO A 137 -13.88 -8.01 14.28
N GLU A 138 -15.01 -7.51 14.78
CA GLU A 138 -15.76 -6.39 14.21
C GLU A 138 -15.17 -5.01 14.58
N GLU A 139 -14.29 -4.94 15.57
CA GLU A 139 -13.69 -3.68 16.00
C GLU A 139 -12.85 -3.10 14.86
N THR A 140 -13.04 -1.80 14.59
CA THR A 140 -12.32 -1.12 13.53
C THR A 140 -11.29 -0.16 14.11
N ILE A 141 -10.13 -0.07 13.46
CA ILE A 141 -9.02 0.82 13.82
C ILE A 141 -8.65 1.70 12.63
N GLN A 142 -8.08 2.87 12.92
CA GLN A 142 -7.61 3.78 11.89
C GLN A 142 -6.11 3.55 11.64
N VAL A 143 -5.75 3.16 10.42
CA VAL A 143 -4.34 3.11 10.00
C VAL A 143 -3.95 4.45 9.36
N PRO A 144 -2.70 4.92 9.52
CA PRO A 144 -2.32 6.28 9.11
C PRO A 144 -2.10 6.46 7.59
N TRP A 145 -2.10 5.39 6.80
CA TRP A 145 -1.89 5.43 5.34
C TRP A 145 -3.14 5.12 4.51
N ARG A 146 -4.32 5.07 5.13
CA ARG A 146 -5.62 4.91 4.44
C ARG A 146 -6.67 5.79 5.09
N ASP A 147 -7.57 6.33 4.29
CA ASP A 147 -8.73 7.11 4.79
C ASP A 147 -9.92 6.23 5.22
N ILE A 148 -9.74 4.91 5.22
CA ILE A 148 -10.77 3.93 5.57
C ILE A 148 -10.29 3.14 6.77
N ARG A 149 -11.16 3.00 7.78
CA ARG A 149 -10.93 2.16 8.96
C ARG A 149 -10.84 0.69 8.57
N TRP A 150 -9.95 -0.05 9.22
CA TRP A 150 -9.76 -1.48 9.00
C TRP A 150 -10.31 -2.25 10.18
N SER A 151 -10.93 -3.41 9.95
CA SER A 151 -11.20 -4.34 11.05
C SER A 151 -9.90 -4.82 11.69
N ILE A 152 -9.92 -5.24 12.96
CA ILE A 152 -8.74 -5.83 13.59
C ILE A 152 -8.27 -7.08 12.84
N VAL A 153 -9.19 -7.87 12.28
CA VAL A 153 -8.88 -9.02 11.44
C VAL A 153 -8.04 -8.62 10.23
N ARG A 154 -8.51 -7.61 9.48
CA ARG A 154 -7.76 -7.05 8.34
C ARG A 154 -6.40 -6.51 8.77
N THR A 155 -6.30 -5.95 9.96
CA THR A 155 -5.06 -5.37 10.50
C THR A 155 -4.01 -6.44 10.78
N VAL A 156 -4.37 -7.51 11.49
CA VAL A 156 -3.48 -8.67 11.73
C VAL A 156 -3.05 -9.31 10.42
N PHE A 157 -3.99 -9.42 9.48
CA PHE A 157 -3.73 -10.02 8.18
C PHE A 157 -2.76 -9.20 7.32
N ALA A 158 -3.00 -7.88 7.25
CA ALA A 158 -2.09 -6.97 6.56
C ALA A 158 -0.70 -6.94 7.21
N TYR A 159 -0.62 -7.04 8.54
CA TYR A 159 0.65 -7.14 9.26
C TYR A 159 1.44 -8.39 8.85
N HIS A 160 0.80 -9.56 8.83
CA HIS A 160 1.41 -10.80 8.34
C HIS A 160 1.98 -10.65 6.94
N VAL A 161 1.22 -10.05 6.02
CA VAL A 161 1.66 -9.78 4.65
C VAL A 161 2.87 -8.86 4.66
N TYR A 162 2.81 -7.70 5.33
CA TYR A 162 3.91 -6.73 5.34
C TYR A 162 5.21 -7.29 5.91
N VAL A 163 5.14 -8.19 6.90
CA VAL A 163 6.31 -8.90 7.42
C VAL A 163 6.97 -9.73 6.31
N HIS A 164 6.20 -10.56 5.61
CA HIS A 164 6.74 -11.41 4.54
C HIS A 164 7.26 -10.60 3.35
N LEU A 165 6.59 -9.50 2.99
CA LEU A 165 7.09 -8.61 1.94
C LEU A 165 8.39 -7.92 2.31
N SER A 166 8.58 -7.64 3.61
CA SER A 166 9.85 -7.11 4.11
C SER A 166 10.96 -8.15 4.04
N LEU A 167 10.66 -9.41 4.35
CA LEU A 167 11.60 -10.54 4.17
C LEU A 167 11.94 -10.76 2.69
N PHE A 168 10.96 -10.69 1.79
CA PHE A 168 11.19 -10.80 0.36
C PHE A 168 12.08 -9.68 -0.17
N LYS A 169 11.78 -8.43 0.19
CA LYS A 169 12.62 -7.27 -0.18
C LYS A 169 14.04 -7.43 0.34
N ALA A 170 14.20 -7.89 1.58
CA ALA A 170 15.51 -8.17 2.16
C ALA A 170 16.27 -9.23 1.36
N ALA A 171 15.65 -10.38 1.10
CA ALA A 171 16.24 -11.46 0.31
C ALA A 171 16.63 -10.99 -1.10
N ALA A 172 15.80 -10.16 -1.73
CA ALA A 172 16.09 -9.61 -3.05
C ALA A 172 17.25 -8.60 -3.04
N LEU A 173 17.34 -7.74 -2.02
CA LEU A 173 18.46 -6.79 -1.85
C LEU A 173 19.79 -7.49 -1.57
N THR A 174 19.75 -8.65 -0.92
CA THR A 174 20.93 -9.46 -0.63
C THR A 174 21.12 -10.63 -1.60
N ALA A 175 20.37 -10.65 -2.71
CA ALA A 175 20.45 -11.72 -3.68
C ALA A 175 21.86 -11.79 -4.26
N ASP A 176 22.39 -13.00 -4.39
CA ASP A 176 23.70 -13.18 -4.98
C ASP A 176 23.70 -12.82 -6.48
N ARG A 177 24.91 -12.60 -7.00
CA ARG A 177 25.10 -12.22 -8.40
C ARG A 177 24.56 -13.28 -9.37
N THR A 178 24.58 -14.55 -9.00
CA THR A 178 24.11 -15.64 -9.87
C THR A 178 22.61 -15.55 -10.13
N LEU A 179 21.83 -15.13 -9.13
CA LEU A 179 20.40 -14.88 -9.30
C LEU A 179 20.15 -13.67 -10.21
N THR A 180 20.90 -12.58 -10.07
CA THR A 180 20.76 -11.41 -10.94
C THR A 180 21.20 -11.69 -12.38
N GLU A 181 22.22 -12.52 -12.59
CA GLU A 181 22.65 -12.94 -13.93
C GLU A 181 21.61 -13.84 -14.60
N ARG A 182 20.95 -14.70 -13.81
CA ARG A 182 19.96 -15.65 -14.31
C ARG A 182 18.59 -15.03 -14.57
N PHE A 183 18.09 -14.21 -13.63
CA PHE A 183 16.73 -13.67 -13.66
C PHE A 183 16.68 -12.17 -14.06
N GLY A 184 17.84 -11.58 -14.36
CA GLY A 184 18.01 -10.18 -14.68
C GLY A 184 18.19 -9.30 -13.45
N ASP A 185 18.91 -8.20 -13.60
CA ASP A 185 19.11 -7.22 -12.53
C ASP A 185 17.81 -6.44 -12.27
N PRO A 186 17.23 -6.48 -11.06
CA PRO A 186 16.00 -5.78 -10.75
C PRO A 186 16.10 -4.26 -11.00
N SER A 187 17.29 -3.66 -10.88
CA SER A 187 17.51 -2.22 -11.09
C SER A 187 17.53 -1.80 -12.56
N ALA A 188 17.71 -2.75 -13.47
CA ALA A 188 17.70 -2.50 -14.91
C ALA A 188 16.27 -2.36 -15.48
N TYR A 189 15.25 -2.74 -14.72
CA TYR A 189 13.85 -2.66 -15.16
C TYR A 189 13.23 -1.30 -14.85
N VAL A 190 12.63 -0.70 -15.87
CA VAL A 190 11.79 0.49 -15.70
C VAL A 190 10.40 0.03 -15.27
N SER A 191 10.15 -0.03 -13.96
CA SER A 191 8.82 -0.33 -13.38
C SER A 191 8.17 0.91 -12.79
N ARG A 192 6.83 0.98 -12.81
CA ARG A 192 6.09 2.03 -12.11
C ARG A 192 6.25 1.84 -10.60
N PRO A 193 6.28 2.91 -9.79
CA PRO A 193 6.31 2.76 -8.34
C PRO A 193 5.06 2.02 -7.83
N HIS A 194 5.26 0.90 -7.15
CA HIS A 194 4.18 0.15 -6.49
C HIS A 194 4.69 -0.55 -5.23
N ALA A 195 3.77 -0.88 -4.31
CA ALA A 195 4.12 -1.43 -3.00
C ALA A 195 4.90 -2.76 -3.07
N MET A 196 4.72 -3.50 -4.17
CA MET A 196 5.39 -4.77 -4.44
C MET A 196 6.74 -4.64 -5.15
N SER A 197 7.14 -3.44 -5.56
CA SER A 197 8.34 -3.28 -6.39
C SER A 197 9.61 -3.51 -5.57
N VAL A 198 10.54 -4.30 -6.11
CA VAL A 198 11.84 -4.54 -5.48
C VAL A 198 12.77 -3.33 -5.60
N VAL A 199 12.57 -2.43 -6.56
CA VAL A 199 13.47 -1.28 -6.78
C VAL A 199 12.76 0.07 -6.66
N ASN A 200 11.46 0.13 -6.97
CA ASN A 200 10.70 1.39 -7.02
C ASN A 200 9.61 1.43 -5.93
N ASN A 201 9.97 1.18 -4.68
CA ASN A 201 9.03 1.23 -3.55
C ASN A 201 9.35 2.29 -2.48
N ASP A 202 10.41 3.07 -2.66
CA ASP A 202 10.74 4.20 -1.79
C ASP A 202 9.90 5.43 -2.15
N SER A 203 8.68 5.47 -1.62
CA SER A 203 7.90 6.70 -1.63
C SER A 203 8.39 7.64 -0.52
N ALA A 204 8.35 8.95 -0.73
CA ALA A 204 8.62 9.96 0.31
C ALA A 204 7.65 9.91 1.54
N SER A 205 6.63 9.04 1.52
CA SER A 205 5.71 8.85 2.63
C SER A 205 6.32 7.98 3.74
N ARG A 206 6.09 8.37 5.00
CA ARG A 206 6.47 7.63 6.21
C ARG A 206 6.07 6.16 6.22
N TYR A 207 4.99 5.81 5.51
CA TYR A 207 4.47 4.44 5.41
C TYR A 207 4.46 3.93 3.97
N GLY A 208 5.45 4.37 3.19
CA GLY A 208 5.65 3.95 1.80
C GLY A 208 6.05 2.50 1.68
N ARG A 209 6.93 2.04 2.56
CA ARG A 209 7.52 0.70 2.52
C ARG A 209 6.76 -0.27 3.40
N SER A 210 6.75 -1.55 3.01
CA SER A 210 6.15 -2.63 3.80
C SER A 210 6.77 -2.74 5.20
N VAL A 211 8.08 -2.51 5.34
CA VAL A 211 8.76 -2.57 6.64
C VAL A 211 8.28 -1.49 7.61
N ASP A 212 8.01 -0.27 7.11
CA ASP A 212 7.52 0.82 7.97
C ASP A 212 6.08 0.53 8.44
N ARG A 213 5.26 -0.06 7.57
CA ARG A 213 3.92 -0.53 7.95
C ARG A 213 3.98 -1.71 8.92
N ALA A 214 4.89 -2.66 8.70
CA ALA A 214 5.10 -3.80 9.59
C ALA A 214 5.50 -3.34 10.99
N ARG A 215 6.48 -2.42 11.11
CA ARG A 215 6.89 -1.84 12.39
C ARG A 215 5.73 -1.18 13.12
N TYR A 216 4.99 -0.29 12.43
CA TYR A 216 3.86 0.40 13.03
C TYR A 216 2.75 -0.57 13.48
N LEU A 217 2.31 -1.48 12.60
CA LEU A 217 1.27 -2.43 12.98
C LEU A 217 1.73 -3.36 14.10
N GLY A 218 2.98 -3.84 14.06
CA GLY A 218 3.54 -4.71 15.09
C GLY A 218 3.56 -4.01 16.45
N GLU A 219 4.03 -2.77 16.52
CA GLU A 219 4.02 -1.95 17.75
C GLU A 219 2.61 -1.79 18.29
N MET A 220 1.67 -1.36 17.45
CA MET A 220 0.29 -1.09 17.88
C MET A 220 -0.45 -2.36 18.30
N LEU A 221 -0.28 -3.47 17.56
CA LEU A 221 -0.89 -4.76 17.89
C LEU A 221 -0.32 -5.38 19.18
N LEU A 222 0.93 -5.06 19.55
CA LEU A 222 1.54 -5.50 20.81
C LEU A 222 1.29 -4.55 21.99
N THR A 223 0.80 -3.33 21.73
CA THR A 223 0.57 -2.29 22.74
C THR A 223 -0.89 -1.82 22.72
N GLU A 224 -1.17 -0.69 22.07
CA GLU A 224 -2.47 0.00 22.10
C GLU A 224 -3.64 -0.91 21.72
N TRP A 225 -3.46 -1.77 20.72
CA TRP A 225 -4.50 -2.65 20.18
C TRP A 225 -4.40 -4.09 20.67
N ALA A 226 -3.48 -4.39 21.59
CA ALA A 226 -3.27 -5.75 22.11
C ALA A 226 -4.51 -6.35 22.79
N HIS A 227 -5.39 -5.48 23.31
CA HIS A 227 -6.66 -5.85 23.92
C HIS A 227 -7.72 -6.32 22.91
N LEU A 228 -7.52 -6.08 21.62
CA LEU A 228 -8.40 -6.55 20.53
C LEU A 228 -8.03 -7.96 20.04
N LEU A 229 -6.90 -8.49 20.50
CA LEU A 229 -6.37 -9.80 20.15
C LEU A 229 -6.68 -10.84 21.22
N THR A 230 -6.84 -12.08 20.79
CA THR A 230 -6.81 -13.24 21.70
C THR A 230 -5.36 -13.46 22.21
N PRO A 231 -5.15 -14.33 23.21
CA PRO A 231 -3.79 -14.76 23.58
C PRO A 231 -3.00 -15.30 22.38
N GLN A 232 -3.61 -16.17 21.56
CA GLN A 232 -2.99 -16.74 20.36
C GLN A 232 -2.69 -15.68 19.30
N GLY A 233 -3.56 -14.68 19.16
CA GLY A 233 -3.32 -13.54 18.28
C GLY A 233 -2.09 -12.73 18.71
N ARG A 234 -1.92 -12.49 20.01
CA ARG A 234 -0.73 -11.81 20.54
C ARG A 234 0.53 -12.64 20.32
N ASP A 235 0.49 -13.94 20.54
CA ASP A 235 1.64 -14.83 20.31
C ASP A 235 2.01 -14.88 18.82
N PHE A 236 1.02 -14.92 17.93
CA PHE A 236 1.23 -14.84 16.48
C PHE A 236 1.88 -13.52 16.07
N VAL A 237 1.39 -12.39 16.57
CA VAL A 237 1.96 -11.06 16.27
C VAL A 237 3.39 -10.95 16.80
N ARG A 238 3.64 -11.43 18.02
CA ARG A 238 4.97 -11.45 18.64
C ARG A 238 5.93 -12.30 17.81
N TRP A 239 5.54 -13.52 17.45
CA TRP A 239 6.35 -14.42 16.64
C TRP A 239 6.74 -13.79 15.29
N LEU A 240 5.80 -13.13 14.61
CA LEU A 240 6.09 -12.39 13.37
C LEU A 240 7.05 -11.23 13.59
N SER A 241 6.89 -10.49 14.70
CA SER A 241 7.77 -9.37 15.04
C SER A 241 9.20 -9.84 15.32
N GLU A 242 9.35 -10.91 16.09
CA GLU A 242 10.64 -11.52 16.43
C GLU A 242 11.33 -12.10 15.20
N SER A 243 10.55 -12.69 14.29
CA SER A 243 11.07 -13.22 13.00
C SER A 243 11.61 -12.11 12.09
N LEU A 244 10.96 -10.95 12.06
CA LEU A 244 11.40 -9.82 11.23
C LEU A 244 12.57 -9.03 11.85
N ALA A 245 12.64 -8.95 13.18
CA ALA A 245 13.59 -8.12 13.92
C ALA A 245 15.08 -8.23 13.48
N PRO A 246 15.67 -9.42 13.26
CA PRO A 246 17.08 -9.51 12.86
C PRO A 246 17.32 -8.93 11.47
N VAL A 247 16.40 -9.17 10.53
CA VAL A 247 16.46 -8.64 9.16
C VAL A 247 16.26 -7.13 9.16
N ASP A 248 15.30 -6.66 9.94
CA ASP A 248 15.00 -5.24 10.08
C ASP A 248 16.21 -4.43 10.59
N ARG A 249 16.88 -4.95 11.62
CA ARG A 249 18.10 -4.37 12.18
C ARG A 249 19.27 -4.37 11.20
N ALA A 250 19.45 -5.46 10.46
CA ALA A 250 20.60 -5.62 9.58
C ALA A 250 20.52 -4.73 8.34
N LEU A 251 19.34 -4.60 7.74
CA LEU A 251 19.16 -4.00 6.42
C LEU A 251 18.41 -2.67 6.47
N PHE A 252 17.25 -2.61 7.13
CA PHE A 252 16.35 -1.46 7.00
C PHE A 252 16.54 -0.38 8.06
N LEU A 253 17.22 -0.70 9.17
CA LEU A 253 17.58 0.29 10.22
C LEU A 253 18.93 0.98 9.96
N LYS A 254 19.82 0.41 9.14
CA LYS A 254 21.07 1.07 8.74
C LYS A 254 20.84 2.17 7.70
N ASP A 255 19.86 1.98 6.80
CA ASP A 255 19.39 2.98 5.84
C ASP A 255 18.42 3.99 6.46
N ALA A 256 18.01 3.79 7.71
CA ALA A 256 17.41 4.83 8.51
C ALA A 256 18.53 5.78 8.97
N GLY A 257 19.03 6.61 8.03
CA GLY A 257 19.70 7.87 8.38
C GLY A 257 18.94 8.55 9.51
N PRO A 258 19.64 9.31 10.37
CA PRO A 258 19.23 9.62 11.74
C PRO A 258 17.73 9.79 11.81
N ARG A 259 17.07 8.87 12.54
CA ARG A 259 15.63 8.88 12.90
C ARG A 259 15.14 10.29 12.67
N ALA A 260 14.33 10.52 11.62
CA ALA A 260 13.76 11.83 11.40
C ALA A 260 13.20 12.27 12.75
N ARG A 261 13.94 13.17 13.41
CA ARG A 261 13.53 13.80 14.65
C ARG A 261 12.14 14.34 14.31
N GLU A 262 11.22 14.29 15.29
CA GLU A 262 9.99 15.07 15.21
C GLU A 262 10.30 16.37 14.46
N PRO A 263 9.59 16.64 13.35
CA PRO A 263 10.09 17.56 12.34
C PRO A 263 10.54 18.83 13.03
N GLU A 264 11.85 19.09 12.97
CA GLU A 264 12.46 20.36 13.37
C GLU A 264 11.62 21.46 12.70
N ARG A 265 10.80 22.11 13.52
CA ARG A 265 9.91 23.24 13.23
C ARG A 265 9.69 23.50 11.73
N ALA A 266 9.06 22.54 11.04
CA ALA A 266 8.67 22.75 9.65
C ALA A 266 7.54 23.78 9.66
N ALA A 267 7.82 24.96 9.11
CA ALA A 267 6.83 25.99 8.87
C ALA A 267 6.16 25.74 7.52
N TYR A 268 4.86 25.99 7.39
CA TYR A 268 4.12 25.69 6.16
C TYR A 268 3.68 26.98 5.49
N ARG A 269 4.02 27.15 4.21
CA ARG A 269 3.61 28.33 3.43
C ARG A 269 2.92 27.95 2.12
N LYS A 270 2.03 28.81 1.64
CA LYS A 270 1.47 28.72 0.29
C LYS A 270 2.58 28.80 -0.76
N VAL A 271 2.48 28.00 -1.82
CA VAL A 271 3.40 28.07 -2.96
C VAL A 271 3.23 29.42 -3.67
N ASN A 272 4.34 30.03 -4.09
CA ASN A 272 4.32 31.34 -4.75
C ASN A 272 3.67 31.27 -6.14
N GLY A 273 2.95 32.34 -6.51
CA GLY A 273 2.36 32.47 -7.85
C GLY A 273 1.01 31.78 -8.05
N LEU A 274 0.41 31.23 -6.99
CA LEU A 274 -0.97 30.72 -7.02
C LEU A 274 -1.97 31.84 -7.25
N ARG A 275 -3.00 31.58 -8.07
CA ARG A 275 -4.15 32.47 -8.24
C ARG A 275 -5.34 31.90 -7.50
N VAL A 276 -5.90 32.67 -6.57
CA VAL A 276 -6.99 32.22 -5.69
C VAL A 276 -8.25 33.04 -5.93
N ARG A 277 -9.41 32.37 -5.96
CA ARG A 277 -10.72 33.03 -6.10
C ARG A 277 -11.77 32.34 -5.23
N PRO A 278 -12.35 33.04 -4.23
CA PRO A 278 -13.43 32.48 -3.43
C PRO A 278 -14.75 32.47 -4.21
N SER A 279 -15.49 31.37 -4.12
CA SER A 279 -16.85 31.25 -4.64
C SER A 279 -17.85 31.27 -3.50
N LYS A 280 -18.57 32.39 -3.35
CA LYS A 280 -19.60 32.54 -2.31
C LYS A 280 -20.80 31.60 -2.51
N GLN A 281 -21.13 31.29 -3.77
CA GLN A 281 -22.24 30.39 -4.09
C GLN A 281 -21.88 28.91 -3.91
N GLY A 282 -20.61 28.55 -4.10
CA GLY A 282 -20.14 27.16 -3.98
C GLY A 282 -19.42 26.83 -2.68
N GLU A 283 -19.40 27.76 -1.72
CA GLU A 283 -18.73 27.63 -0.41
C GLU A 283 -17.32 27.01 -0.48
N CYS A 284 -16.53 27.44 -1.47
CA CYS A 284 -15.21 26.88 -1.74
C CYS A 284 -14.22 27.94 -2.22
N LEU A 285 -12.92 27.61 -2.09
CA LEU A 285 -11.84 28.39 -2.69
C LEU A 285 -11.34 27.68 -3.95
N MET A 286 -11.36 28.40 -5.08
CA MET A 286 -10.71 27.94 -6.31
C MET A 286 -9.25 28.36 -6.29
N VAL A 287 -8.33 27.42 -6.47
CA VAL A 287 -6.88 27.68 -6.53
C VAL A 287 -6.32 27.19 -7.86
N PHE A 288 -5.69 28.08 -8.61
CA PHE A 288 -5.05 27.77 -9.89
C PHE A 288 -3.53 27.93 -9.79
N SER A 289 -2.79 26.91 -10.22
CA SER A 289 -1.33 26.95 -10.34
C SER A 289 -0.93 27.21 -11.80
N PRO A 290 -0.30 28.36 -12.12
CA PRO A 290 0.20 28.62 -13.46
C PRO A 290 1.37 27.70 -13.87
N ALA A 291 2.16 27.23 -12.90
CA ALA A 291 3.31 26.35 -13.13
C ALA A 291 2.91 24.91 -13.46
N ALA A 292 1.72 24.48 -13.01
CA ALA A 292 1.12 23.19 -13.33
C ALA A 292 -0.38 23.43 -13.57
N PRO A 293 -0.84 23.60 -14.83
CA PRO A 293 -2.13 24.20 -15.18
C PRO A 293 -3.32 23.34 -14.76
N ARG A 294 -3.62 23.36 -13.47
CA ARG A 294 -4.69 22.64 -12.79
C ARG A 294 -5.45 23.60 -11.89
N ILE A 295 -6.76 23.41 -11.83
CA ILE A 295 -7.66 24.10 -10.91
C ILE A 295 -8.00 23.13 -9.78
N HIS A 296 -7.82 23.58 -8.55
CA HIS A 296 -8.20 22.89 -7.33
C HIS A 296 -9.41 23.58 -6.70
N TRP A 297 -10.34 22.79 -6.21
CA TRP A 297 -11.50 23.26 -5.46
C TRP A 297 -11.30 22.84 -4.01
N LEU A 298 -11.08 23.81 -3.13
CA LEU A 298 -10.90 23.57 -1.71
C LEU A 298 -12.24 23.80 -1.00
N ASP A 299 -12.73 22.77 -0.32
CA ASP A 299 -13.86 22.92 0.61
C ASP A 299 -13.48 23.85 1.78
N LEU A 300 -14.46 24.19 2.63
CA LEU A 300 -14.25 25.11 3.75
C LEU A 300 -13.12 24.68 4.70
N ASN A 301 -12.93 23.37 4.88
CA ASN A 301 -11.88 22.84 5.74
C ASN A 301 -10.49 23.00 5.11
N ALA A 302 -10.32 22.53 3.87
CA ALA A 302 -9.08 22.67 3.13
C ALA A 302 -8.73 24.15 2.86
N TRP A 303 -9.74 25.00 2.67
CA TRP A 303 -9.56 26.44 2.58
C TRP A 303 -8.99 27.01 3.89
N LEU A 304 -9.57 26.68 5.04
CA LEU A 304 -9.04 27.14 6.33
C LEU A 304 -7.57 26.73 6.54
N ILE A 305 -7.24 25.46 6.28
CA ILE A 305 -5.86 24.95 6.43
C ILE A 305 -4.91 25.66 5.44
N PHE A 306 -5.38 25.89 4.21
CA PHE A 306 -4.64 26.66 3.21
C PHE A 306 -4.39 28.10 3.67
N GLU A 307 -5.37 28.78 4.28
CA GLU A 307 -5.19 30.13 4.83
C GLU A 307 -4.20 30.18 5.99
N LEU A 308 -4.23 29.17 6.86
CA LEU A 308 -3.30 29.06 7.98
C LEU A 308 -1.87 28.69 7.54
N SER A 309 -1.65 28.32 6.27
CA SER A 309 -0.33 28.02 5.72
C SER A 309 0.41 29.31 5.30
N ASP A 310 0.70 30.18 6.25
CA ASP A 310 1.30 31.51 6.06
C ASP A 310 2.76 31.61 6.51
N GLY A 311 3.43 30.47 6.72
CA GLY A 311 4.78 30.37 7.28
C GLY A 311 4.82 30.04 8.77
N ARG A 312 3.67 29.80 9.42
CA ARG A 312 3.62 29.32 10.80
C ARG A 312 4.05 27.85 10.95
N THR A 313 4.46 27.48 12.16
CA THR A 313 4.78 26.10 12.52
C THR A 313 3.53 25.22 12.58
N TYR A 314 3.69 23.90 12.51
CA TYR A 314 2.56 22.96 12.70
C TYR A 314 1.83 23.18 14.03
N SER A 315 2.56 23.42 15.13
CA SER A 315 1.96 23.61 16.45
C SER A 315 1.13 24.90 16.54
N ASP A 316 1.61 25.99 15.93
CA ASP A 316 0.86 27.25 15.88
C ASP A 316 -0.33 27.16 14.91
N MET A 317 -0.18 26.40 13.82
CA MET A 317 -1.28 26.07 12.92
C MET A 317 -2.36 25.24 13.64
N GLU A 318 -1.96 24.25 14.42
CA GLU A 318 -2.87 23.40 15.20
C GLU A 318 -3.65 24.20 16.24
N ARG A 319 -2.98 25.09 16.97
CA ARG A 319 -3.63 25.99 17.93
C ARG A 319 -4.68 26.87 17.23
N ALA A 320 -4.28 27.55 16.15
CA ALA A 320 -5.17 28.44 15.41
C ALA A 320 -6.33 27.70 14.74
N TYR A 321 -6.09 26.49 14.23
CA TYR A 321 -7.13 25.66 13.63
C TYR A 321 -8.15 25.22 14.69
N LEU A 322 -7.69 24.74 15.86
CA LEU A 322 -8.54 24.34 16.98
C LEU A 322 -9.36 25.51 17.54
N GLU A 323 -8.82 26.73 17.57
CA GLU A 323 -9.59 27.93 17.96
C GLU A 323 -10.77 28.18 17.02
N VAL A 324 -10.62 27.91 15.71
CA VAL A 324 -11.66 28.17 14.71
C VAL A 324 -12.71 27.05 14.66
N VAL A 325 -12.29 25.78 14.79
CA VAL A 325 -13.21 24.63 14.61
C VAL A 325 -13.65 23.97 15.92
N GLY A 326 -13.01 24.27 17.05
CA GLY A 326 -13.16 23.54 18.32
C GLY A 326 -14.55 23.63 18.96
N ALA A 327 -15.36 24.63 18.59
CA ALA A 327 -16.76 24.73 19.02
C ALA A 327 -17.69 23.75 18.27
N ARG A 328 -17.23 23.18 17.15
CA ARG A 328 -18.04 22.36 16.22
C ARG A 328 -17.52 20.93 16.05
N VAL A 329 -16.25 20.69 16.38
CA VAL A 329 -15.57 19.42 16.14
C VAL A 329 -14.75 19.05 17.38
N ALA A 330 -14.81 17.78 17.79
CA ALA A 330 -14.01 17.29 18.91
C ALA A 330 -12.51 17.54 18.67
N PRO A 331 -11.72 17.91 19.68
CA PRO A 331 -10.32 18.31 19.49
C PRO A 331 -9.49 17.28 18.72
N ASP A 332 -9.66 15.98 18.99
CA ASP A 332 -8.90 14.93 18.30
C ASP A 332 -9.31 14.76 16.84
N GLU A 333 -10.57 15.01 16.51
CA GLU A 333 -11.05 15.00 15.13
C GLU A 333 -10.55 16.23 14.37
N ALA A 334 -10.55 17.41 15.01
CA ALA A 334 -9.98 18.62 14.44
C ALA A 334 -8.47 18.45 14.15
N ARG A 335 -7.70 17.86 15.07
CA ARG A 335 -6.27 17.55 14.83
C ARG A 335 -6.07 16.60 13.65
N ARG A 336 -6.96 15.60 13.47
CA ARG A 336 -6.93 14.68 12.33
C ARG A 336 -7.24 15.40 11.01
N GLN A 337 -8.29 16.23 10.99
CA GLN A 337 -8.69 17.00 9.81
C GLN A 337 -7.58 17.95 9.37
N LEU A 338 -6.93 18.63 10.33
CA LEU A 338 -5.78 19.48 10.05
C LEU A 338 -4.62 18.69 9.42
N ARG A 339 -4.24 17.55 10.02
CA ARG A 339 -3.12 16.73 9.53
C ARG A 339 -3.37 16.22 8.11
N SER A 340 -4.53 15.60 7.89
CA SER A 340 -4.88 15.03 6.58
C SER A 340 -5.05 16.10 5.50
N GLY A 341 -5.69 17.23 5.85
CA GLY A 341 -5.86 18.36 4.94
C GLY A 341 -4.53 19.00 4.54
N LEU A 342 -3.62 19.20 5.51
CA LEU A 342 -2.29 19.75 5.24
C LEU A 342 -1.46 18.81 4.34
N ASP A 343 -1.45 17.52 4.62
CA ASP A 343 -0.76 16.53 3.78
C ASP A 343 -1.32 16.52 2.35
N SER A 344 -2.64 16.68 2.20
CA SER A 344 -3.29 16.78 0.89
C SER A 344 -2.89 18.03 0.12
N LEU A 345 -2.81 19.19 0.79
CA LEU A 345 -2.38 20.45 0.19
C LEU A 345 -0.90 20.42 -0.22
N VAL A 346 -0.04 19.77 0.56
CA VAL A 346 1.37 19.57 0.24
C VAL A 346 1.53 18.66 -0.98
N ARG A 347 0.85 17.51 -1.01
CA ARG A 347 0.85 16.61 -2.18
C ARG A 347 0.31 17.28 -3.44
N SER A 348 -0.64 18.20 -3.27
CA SER A 348 -1.23 18.97 -4.36
C SER A 348 -0.38 20.16 -4.81
N THR A 349 0.82 20.35 -4.23
CA THR A 349 1.74 21.47 -4.53
C THR A 349 1.11 22.86 -4.32
N LEU A 350 0.12 22.95 -3.41
CA LEU A 350 -0.51 24.21 -3.03
C LEU A 350 0.16 24.84 -1.80
N VAL A 351 0.73 24.00 -0.94
CA VAL A 351 1.48 24.37 0.27
C VAL A 351 2.82 23.66 0.23
N GLU A 352 3.87 24.31 0.73
CA GLU A 352 5.20 23.74 0.85
C GLU A 352 5.75 23.88 2.28
N PRO A 353 6.49 22.87 2.78
CA PRO A 353 7.22 22.99 4.02
C PRO A 353 8.47 23.85 3.81
N THR A 354 8.73 24.73 4.77
CA THR A 354 9.92 25.56 4.87
C THR A 354 10.73 25.13 6.09
N ARG A 355 12.05 25.04 5.90
CA ARG A 355 12.98 24.92 7.03
C ARG A 355 13.18 26.33 7.57
N GLN A 356 12.96 26.55 8.87
CA GLN A 356 13.49 27.77 9.50
C GLN A 356 15.00 27.73 9.35
N GLN A 357 15.55 28.62 8.51
CA GLN A 357 16.95 28.98 8.59
C GLN A 357 17.13 29.58 9.99
N GLY A 358 17.88 28.90 10.85
CA GLY A 358 18.24 29.46 12.14
C GLY A 358 18.98 30.78 11.90
N ASP A 359 18.51 31.85 12.55
CA ASP A 359 19.24 33.10 12.64
C ASP A 359 20.67 32.81 13.11
N VAL A 360 21.62 33.27 12.32
CA VAL A 360 23.02 33.38 12.73
C VAL A 360 23.09 34.53 13.72
N ALA A 361 23.46 34.23 14.96
CA ALA A 361 24.14 35.14 15.86
C ALA A 361 25.35 34.43 16.47
#